data_AF-A0A6A4GH18-F1
#
_entry.id   AF-A0A6A4GH18-F1
#
_cell.length_a   1.000
_cell.length_b   1.000
_cell.length_c   1.000
_cell.angle_alpha   90.00
_cell.angle_beta   90.00
_cell.angle_gamma   90.00
#
_symmetry.space_group_name_H-M   'P 1'
#
loop_
_entity.id
_entity.type
_entity.pdbx_description
1 polymer ?
#
loop_
_entity_poly.entity_id
_entity_poly.type
_entity_poly.pdbx_seq_one_letter_code
_entity_poly.pdbx_strand_id
1 'polypeptide(L)' 'QMGHISPSAAKRMVNGKFVEGVLLDRVEKPQCQMCIFTKLARKPVPKQRQGEVSTKVGEQIHSDVW' A
#
# COMPACT_ATOMS: atom_id res chain seq x y z
N GLN A 1 16.79 -0.99 14.93
CA GLN A 1 15.46 -1.01 14.28
C GLN A 1 15.42 -2.15 13.28
N MET A 2 14.36 -2.96 13.24
CA MET A 2 14.26 -4.20 12.45
C MET A 2 13.88 -3.98 10.97
N GLY A 3 14.39 -2.93 10.31
CA GLY A 3 14.27 -2.75 8.85
C GLY A 3 12.84 -2.70 8.26
N HIS A 4 11.95 -1.85 8.79
CA HIS A 4 10.58 -1.63 8.25
C HIS A 4 9.77 -2.93 7.97
N ILE A 5 10.00 -4.00 8.72
CA ILE A 5 9.19 -5.23 8.66
C ILE A 5 7.76 -4.98 9.15
N SER A 6 6.83 -5.85 8.77
CA SER A 6 5.47 -5.75 9.31
C SER A 6 5.48 -6.06 10.82
N PRO A 7 4.61 -5.41 11.62
CA PRO A 7 4.46 -5.75 13.04
C PRO A 7 4.12 -7.23 13.27
N SER A 8 3.35 -7.84 12.35
CA SER A 8 3.03 -9.26 12.38
C SER A 8 4.25 -10.16 12.18
N ALA A 9 5.17 -9.79 11.28
CA ALA A 9 6.42 -10.52 11.08
C ALA A 9 7.34 -10.40 12.30
N ALA A 10 7.45 -9.20 12.88
CA ALA A 10 8.18 -8.97 14.13
C ALA A 10 7.63 -9.86 15.26
N LYS A 11 6.30 -9.89 15.43
CA LYS A 11 5.60 -10.75 16.40
C LYS A 11 5.89 -12.22 16.20
N ARG A 12 5.87 -12.70 14.95
CA ARG A 12 6.18 -14.11 14.64
C ARG A 12 7.63 -14.47 14.97
N MET A 13 8.59 -13.58 14.71
CA MET A 13 10.00 -13.85 14.98
C MET A 13 10.30 -13.92 16.48
N VAL A 14 9.75 -12.99 17.27
CA VAL A 14 9.90 -13.00 18.74
C VAL A 14 9.21 -14.23 19.34
N ASN A 15 7.95 -14.49 18.97
CA ASN A 15 7.21 -15.65 19.48
C ASN A 15 7.83 -16.99 19.06
N GLY A 16 8.46 -17.03 17.88
CA GLY A 16 9.16 -18.20 17.37
C GLY A 16 10.57 -18.40 17.93
N LYS A 17 11.03 -17.54 18.85
CA LYS A 17 12.40 -17.54 19.41
C LYS A 17 13.52 -17.40 18.36
N PHE A 18 13.21 -16.83 17.20
CA PHE A 18 14.22 -16.49 16.18
C PHE A 18 14.94 -15.19 16.51
N VAL A 19 14.34 -14.35 17.38
CA VAL A 19 14.88 -13.10 17.89
C VAL A 19 14.64 -13.07 19.40
N GLU A 20 15.72 -12.88 20.16
CA GLU A 20 15.69 -12.81 21.63
C GLU A 20 16.13 -11.42 22.12
N GLY A 21 15.84 -11.08 23.38
CA GLY A 21 16.24 -9.81 23.99
C GLY A 21 15.45 -8.57 23.54
N VAL A 22 14.32 -8.76 22.85
CA VAL A 22 13.45 -7.67 22.38
C VAL A 22 12.05 -7.83 22.95
N LEU A 23 11.50 -6.76 23.52
CA LEU A 23 10.11 -6.68 23.97
C LEU A 23 9.26 -5.97 22.92
N LEU A 24 8.12 -6.57 22.59
CA LEU A 24 7.15 -5.96 21.68
C LEU A 24 6.18 -5.08 22.46
N ASP A 25 6.11 -3.81 22.06
CA ASP A 25 5.11 -2.88 22.57
C ASP A 25 3.69 -3.26 22.07
N ARG A 26 2.66 -2.94 22.86
CA ARG A 26 1.25 -3.28 22.59
C ARG A 26 0.55 -2.33 21.62
N VAL A 27 1.26 -1.36 21.05
CA VAL A 27 0.69 -0.45 20.06
C VAL A 27 0.22 -1.26 18.85
N GLU A 28 -1.10 -1.38 18.68
CA GLU A 28 -1.69 -2.30 17.71
C GLU A 28 -1.34 -1.96 16.26
N LYS A 29 -1.04 -0.69 15.96
CA LYS A 29 -0.78 -0.19 14.60
C LYS A 29 0.19 1.00 14.59
N PRO A 30 1.51 0.79 14.71
CA PRO A 30 2.46 1.87 14.51
C PRO A 30 2.34 2.41 13.08
N GLN A 31 2.11 3.72 12.94
CA GLN A 31 2.12 4.40 11.65
C GLN A 31 3.55 4.77 11.29
N CYS A 32 4.10 4.11 10.27
CA CYS A 32 5.41 4.45 9.72
C CYS A 32 5.20 5.07 8.34
N GLN A 33 5.62 6.33 8.18
CA GLN A 33 5.45 7.09 6.95
C GLN A 33 6.08 6.38 5.74
N MET A 34 7.29 5.82 5.91
CA MET A 34 7.94 5.07 4.83
C MET A 34 7.20 3.77 4.49
N CYS A 35 6.71 3.02 5.48
CA CYS A 35 5.89 1.84 5.20
C CYS A 35 4.59 2.22 4.49
N ILE A 36 3.98 3.36 4.83
CA ILE A 36 2.78 3.86 4.16
C ILE A 36 3.10 4.16 2.69
N PHE A 37 4.13 4.95 2.39
CA PHE A 37 4.45 5.30 1.01
C PHE A 37 4.92 4.12 0.15
N THR A 38 5.63 3.15 0.73
CA THR A 38 6.22 2.04 -0.02
C THR A 38 5.34 0.79 -0.08
N LYS A 39 4.52 0.53 0.95
CA LYS A 39 3.70 -0.68 1.06
C LYS A 39 2.20 -0.43 0.91
N LEU A 40 1.76 0.81 0.64
CA LEU A 40 0.37 1.02 0.26
C LEU A 40 0.06 0.22 -0.99
N ALA A 41 -0.94 -0.65 -0.91
CA ALA A 41 -1.54 -1.20 -2.11
C ALA A 41 -2.15 -0.04 -2.91
N ARG A 42 -1.74 0.09 -4.17
CA ARG A 42 -2.43 1.00 -5.10
C ARG A 42 -3.84 0.45 -5.33
N LYS A 43 -4.84 1.33 -5.33
CA LYS A 43 -6.17 0.94 -5.84
C LYS A 43 -6.01 0.48 -7.29
N PRO A 44 -6.61 -0.64 -7.69
CA PRO A 44 -6.51 -1.10 -9.07
C PRO A 44 -7.10 -0.04 -10.00
N VAL A 45 -6.40 0.21 -11.11
CA VAL A 45 -6.93 1.05 -12.17
C VAL A 45 -7.97 0.22 -12.94
N PRO A 46 -9.21 0.70 -13.09
CA PRO A 46 -10.23 0.00 -13.86
C PRO A 46 -9.76 -0.27 -15.29
N LYS A 47 -10.02 -1.48 -15.80
CA LYS A 47 -9.68 -1.85 -17.19
C LYS A 47 -10.58 -1.17 -18.22
N GLN A 48 -11.74 -0.70 -17.79
CA GLN A 48 -12.72 -0.02 -18.63
C GLN A 48 -12.99 1.35 -18.05
N ARG A 49 -13.26 2.31 -18.94
CA ARG A 49 -13.71 3.65 -18.55
C ARG A 49 -14.98 3.50 -17.71
N GLN A 50 -15.01 4.21 -16.59
CA GLN A 50 -16.21 4.36 -15.77
C GLN A 50 -16.82 5.74 -16.01
N GLY A 51 -18.15 5.83 -15.87
CA GLY A 51 -18.90 7.06 -16.07
C GLY A 51 -19.49 7.22 -17.46
N GLU A 52 -20.15 8.35 -17.68
CA GLU A 52 -20.79 8.67 -18.95
C GLU A 52 -19.77 8.70 -20.09
N VAL A 53 -20.19 8.16 -21.24
CA VAL A 53 -19.41 8.13 -22.47
C VAL A 53 -20.01 9.09 -23.47
N SER A 54 -19.16 9.72 -24.26
CA SER A 54 -19.62 10.51 -25.41
C SER A 54 -20.37 9.59 -26.38
N THR A 55 -21.49 10.10 -26.90
CA THR A 55 -22.37 9.33 -27.81
C THR A 55 -22.28 9.82 -29.25
N LYS A 56 -21.60 10.95 -29.47
CA LYS A 56 -21.46 11.60 -30.78
C LYS A 56 -19.99 11.80 -31.14
N VAL A 57 -19.69 11.68 -32.42
CA VAL A 57 -18.34 11.93 -32.94
C VAL A 57 -17.94 13.40 -32.70
N GLY A 58 -16.76 13.61 -32.14
CA GLY A 58 -16.19 14.94 -31.90
C GLY A 58 -16.59 15.62 -30.58
N GLU A 59 -17.48 15.02 -29.80
CA GLU A 59 -17.93 15.58 -28.52
C GLU A 59 -16.85 15.51 -27.41
N GLN A 60 -15.95 14.52 -27.49
CA GLN A 60 -14.80 14.43 -26.60
C GLN A 60 -13.52 14.06 -27.37
N ILE A 61 -12.49 14.91 -27.26
CA ILE A 61 -11.17 14.70 -27.87
C ILE A 61 -10.13 14.64 -26.75
N HIS A 62 -9.38 13.55 -26.69
CA HIS A 62 -8.22 13.39 -25.81
C HIS A 62 -6.95 13.48 -26.66
N SER A 63 -6.07 14.43 -26.35
CA SER A 63 -4.78 14.62 -27.02
C SER A 63 -3.67 14.66 -25.97
N ASP A 64 -2.54 14.05 -26.28
CA ASP A 64 -1.36 14.04 -25.42
C ASP A 64 -0.12 14.44 -26.23
N VAL A 65 0.84 15.09 -25.55
CA VAL A 65 2.15 15.42 -26.13
C VAL A 65 3.12 14.41 -25.55
N TRP A 66 3.46 13.43 -26.39
CA TRP A 66 4.44 12.39 -26.07
C TRP A 66 5.79 12.98 -25.65
#